data_AF-A0A2M7AKK7-F1
#
_entry.id   AF-A0A2M7AKK7-F1
#
_cell.length_a   1.000
_cell.length_b   1.000
_cell.length_c   1.000
_cell.angle_alpha   90.00
_cell.angle_beta   90.00
_cell.angle_gamma   90.00
#
_symmetry.space_group_name_H-M   'P 1'
#
loop_
_entity.id
_entity.type
_entity.pdbx_description
1 polymer ?
#
loop_
_entity_poly.entity_id
_entity_poly.type
_entity_poly.pdbx_seq_one_letter_code
_entity_poly.pdbx_strand_id
1 'polypeptide(L)'
;MNILAIGAHPDDIEYGCGGTLLKYSRKGENIYLLVMTKGESGGEPAIREKEQEKAGKILKAVKIFWGGFEDTRLLVEKSVISFIDKVIYEVNPDEAYVNYFDDTHQDHRALAQAVMASTRYIRRVFFYEDYTSSNFEPD
;
A
#
# COMPACT_ATOMS: atom_id res chain seq x y z
N MET A 1 -14.20 6.11 -9.64
CA MET A 1 -13.66 6.12 -8.28
C MET A 1 -12.14 6.14 -8.37
N ASN A 2 -11.53 6.82 -7.41
CA ASN A 2 -10.09 6.77 -7.18
C ASN A 2 -9.83 5.80 -6.02
N ILE A 3 -9.02 4.77 -6.27
CA ILE A 3 -8.67 3.76 -5.27
C ILE A 3 -7.17 3.89 -5.01
N LEU A 4 -6.80 4.08 -3.74
CA LEU A 4 -5.41 4.15 -3.31
C LEU A 4 -5.05 2.88 -2.53
N ALA A 5 -4.19 2.03 -3.08
CA ALA A 5 -3.60 0.91 -2.35
C ALA A 5 -2.21 1.28 -1.85
N ILE A 6 -1.94 0.99 -0.58
CA ILE A 6 -0.76 1.42 0.16
C ILE A 6 -0.09 0.18 0.74
N GLY A 7 1.17 -0.05 0.38
CA GLY A 7 2.00 -1.15 0.91
C GLY A 7 3.30 -0.63 1.49
N ALA A 8 3.87 -1.35 2.45
CA ALA A 8 5.15 -1.00 3.04
C ALA A 8 6.27 -1.28 2.03
N HIS A 9 6.18 -2.41 1.33
CA HIS A 9 7.20 -2.91 0.42
C HIS A 9 6.64 -3.21 -0.98
N PRO A 10 7.50 -3.28 -2.01
CA PRO A 10 7.10 -3.85 -3.29
C PRO A 10 6.58 -5.27 -3.11
N ASP A 11 5.44 -5.63 -3.69
CA ASP A 11 4.68 -6.90 -3.59
C ASP A 11 3.54 -6.99 -2.56
N ASP A 12 3.55 -6.21 -1.48
CA ASP A 12 2.51 -6.26 -0.43
C ASP A 12 1.10 -6.08 -1.01
N ILE A 13 0.94 -5.08 -1.88
CA ILE A 13 -0.33 -4.71 -2.48
C ILE A 13 -0.83 -5.83 -3.40
N GLU A 14 0.07 -6.39 -4.21
CA GLU A 14 -0.21 -7.46 -5.14
C GLU A 14 -0.69 -8.72 -4.41
N TYR A 15 0.02 -9.10 -3.33
CA TYR A 15 -0.33 -10.26 -2.51
C TYR A 15 -1.66 -10.05 -1.78
N GLY A 16 -1.84 -8.91 -1.12
CA GLY A 16 -3.00 -8.68 -0.27
C GLY A 16 -4.28 -8.36 -1.04
N CYS A 17 -4.20 -7.56 -2.11
CA CYS A 17 -5.41 -7.07 -2.78
C CYS A 17 -5.33 -6.95 -4.31
N GLY A 18 -4.27 -7.47 -4.96
CA GLY A 18 -4.07 -7.34 -6.42
C GLY A 18 -5.25 -7.84 -7.26
N GLY A 19 -5.89 -8.94 -6.87
CA GLY A 19 -7.09 -9.46 -7.55
C GLY A 19 -8.28 -8.49 -7.51
N THR A 20 -8.50 -7.85 -6.36
CA THR A 20 -9.54 -6.82 -6.18
C THR A 20 -9.24 -5.57 -7.00
N LEU A 21 -8.00 -5.09 -6.96
CA LEU A 21 -7.58 -3.92 -7.74
C LEU A 21 -7.72 -4.15 -9.26
N LEU A 22 -7.33 -5.33 -9.75
CA LEU A 22 -7.50 -5.69 -11.16
C LEU A 22 -8.98 -5.78 -11.56
N LYS A 23 -9.85 -6.24 -10.66
CA LYS A 23 -11.31 -6.25 -10.89
C LYS A 23 -11.85 -4.82 -11.03
N TYR A 24 -11.40 -3.88 -10.19
CA TYR A 24 -11.79 -2.48 -10.30
C TYR A 24 -11.21 -1.80 -11.54
N SER A 25 -9.94 -2.03 -11.88
CA SER A 25 -9.34 -1.43 -13.08
C SER A 25 -10.00 -1.92 -14.37
N ARG A 26 -10.47 -3.17 -14.41
CA ARG A 26 -11.29 -3.70 -15.52
C ARG A 26 -12.66 -3.03 -15.66
N LYS A 27 -13.19 -2.43 -14.59
CA LYS A 27 -14.43 -1.63 -14.63
C LYS A 27 -14.19 -0.18 -15.01
N GLY A 28 -12.93 0.23 -15.25
CA GLY A 28 -12.56 1.60 -15.58
C GLY A 28 -12.33 2.50 -14.36
N GLU A 29 -12.20 1.92 -13.17
CA GLU A 29 -11.82 2.68 -11.97
C GLU A 29 -10.32 3.01 -11.98
N ASN A 30 -9.95 4.12 -11.33
CA ASN A 30 -8.57 4.59 -11.28
C ASN A 30 -7.85 3.95 -10.10
N ILE A 31 -6.80 3.16 -10.39
CA ILE A 31 -5.97 2.54 -9.36
C ILE A 31 -4.69 3.36 -9.17
N TYR A 32 -4.40 3.71 -7.93
CA TYR A 32 -3.17 4.37 -7.52
C TYR A 32 -2.47 3.50 -6.50
N LEU A 33 -1.15 3.34 -6.63
CA LEU A 33 -0.33 2.56 -5.71
C LEU A 33 0.59 3.50 -4.93
N LEU A 34 0.75 3.28 -3.64
CA LEU A 34 1.75 3.93 -2.81
C LEU A 34 2.59 2.84 -2.14
N VAL A 35 3.89 2.81 -2.44
CA VAL A 35 4.84 1.89 -1.82
C VAL A 35 5.83 2.69 -1.00
N MET A 36 5.91 2.42 0.30
CA MET A 36 6.61 3.30 1.25
C MET A 36 8.14 3.16 1.17
N THR A 37 8.64 1.96 0.93
CA THR A 37 10.07 1.63 0.90
C THR A 37 10.45 1.01 -0.44
N LYS A 38 11.74 0.74 -0.69
CA LYS A 38 12.17 -0.03 -1.87
C LYS A 38 12.39 -1.51 -1.56
N GLY A 39 12.12 -1.94 -0.33
CA GLY A 39 12.32 -3.32 0.09
C GLY A 39 13.78 -3.77 0.04
N GLU A 40 14.72 -2.86 0.30
CA GLU A 40 16.17 -3.08 0.19
C GLU A 40 16.72 -4.17 1.14
N SER A 41 16.00 -4.53 2.20
CA SER A 41 16.38 -5.63 3.10
C SER A 41 15.94 -7.00 2.57
N GLY A 42 15.01 -7.04 1.61
CA GLY A 42 14.51 -8.26 0.98
C GLY A 42 15.10 -8.55 -0.41
N GLY A 43 15.83 -7.62 -1.01
CA GLY A 43 16.44 -7.80 -2.34
C GLY A 43 17.07 -6.54 -2.90
N GLU A 44 17.58 -6.61 -4.13
CA GLU A 44 18.20 -5.46 -4.79
C GLU A 44 17.14 -4.38 -5.13
N PRO A 45 17.24 -3.14 -4.62
CA PRO A 45 16.19 -2.14 -4.76
C PRO A 45 15.83 -1.80 -6.20
N ALA A 46 16.84 -1.73 -7.07
CA ALA A 46 16.65 -1.41 -8.48
C ALA A 46 15.92 -2.53 -9.24
N ILE A 47 16.03 -3.78 -8.78
CA ILE A 47 15.28 -4.91 -9.34
C ILE A 47 13.85 -4.87 -8.83
N ARG A 48 13.65 -4.74 -7.51
CA ARG A 48 12.32 -4.70 -6.88
C ARG A 48 11.47 -3.54 -7.40
N GLU A 49 12.05 -2.35 -7.60
CA GLU A 49 11.36 -1.20 -8.19
C GLU A 49 10.85 -1.51 -9.61
N LYS A 50 11.69 -2.13 -10.45
CA LYS A 50 11.29 -2.55 -11.81
C LYS A 50 10.21 -3.63 -11.80
N GLU A 51 10.22 -4.52 -10.81
CA GLU A 51 9.19 -5.54 -10.64
C GLU A 51 7.85 -4.91 -10.22
N GLN A 52 7.87 -3.98 -9.27
CA GLN A 52 6.71 -3.19 -8.86
C GLN A 52 6.12 -2.40 -10.04
N GLU A 53 6.95 -1.79 -10.88
CA GLU A 53 6.49 -1.08 -12.07
C GLU A 53 5.83 -2.02 -13.08
N LYS A 54 6.33 -3.26 -13.23
CA LYS A 54 5.68 -4.28 -14.07
C LYS A 54 4.34 -4.73 -13.47
N ALA A 55 4.29 -4.94 -12.15
CA ALA A 55 3.06 -5.28 -11.45
C ALA A 55 2.00 -4.17 -11.60
N GLY A 56 2.39 -2.90 -11.42
CA GLY A 56 1.52 -1.75 -11.64
C GLY A 56 0.96 -1.69 -13.07
N LYS A 57 1.75 -2.04 -14.10
CA LYS A 57 1.26 -2.15 -15.49
C LYS A 57 0.20 -3.24 -15.64
N ILE A 58 0.39 -4.40 -14.99
CA ILE A 58 -0.59 -5.51 -15.00
C ILE A 58 -1.90 -5.08 -14.32
N LEU A 59 -1.80 -4.38 -13.19
CA LEU A 59 -2.94 -3.84 -12.43
C LEU A 59 -3.61 -2.66 -13.14
N LYS A 60 -2.99 -2.09 -14.19
CA LYS A 60 -3.40 -0.86 -14.88
C LYS A 60 -3.43 0.35 -13.93
N ALA A 61 -2.44 0.44 -13.05
CA ALA A 61 -2.26 1.57 -12.16
C ALA A 61 -2.04 2.86 -12.96
N VAL A 62 -2.74 3.93 -12.57
CA VAL A 62 -2.58 5.28 -13.12
C VAL A 62 -1.22 5.86 -12.73
N LYS A 63 -0.81 5.61 -11.48
CA LYS A 63 0.46 6.10 -10.93
C LYS A 63 0.90 5.24 -9.75
N ILE A 64 2.22 5.11 -9.61
CA ILE A 64 2.88 4.56 -8.43
C ILE A 64 3.60 5.71 -7.73
N PHE A 65 3.33 5.88 -6.45
CA PHE A 65 4.02 6.79 -5.56
C PHE A 65 5.04 6.01 -4.75
N TRP A 66 6.25 6.57 -4.65
CA TRP A 66 7.33 5.99 -3.87
C TRP A 66 7.58 6.87 -2.64
N GLY A 67 7.44 6.29 -1.44
CA GLY A 67 7.66 6.97 -0.17
C GLY A 67 9.13 7.34 0.05
N GLY A 68 10.04 6.45 -0.34
CA GLY A 68 11.48 6.63 -0.15
C GLY A 68 11.92 6.51 1.30
N PHE A 69 11.12 5.87 2.16
CA PHE A 69 11.48 5.56 3.53
C PHE A 69 12.41 4.34 3.59
N GLU A 70 13.20 4.26 4.66
CA GLU A 70 14.13 3.15 4.90
C GLU A 70 13.35 1.87 5.25
N ASP A 71 13.62 0.80 4.52
CA ASP A 71 13.03 -0.52 4.76
C ASP A 71 13.36 -1.03 6.17
N THR A 72 12.41 -1.75 6.78
CA THR A 72 12.44 -2.30 8.15
C THR A 72 12.46 -1.26 9.27
N ARG A 73 12.36 0.03 8.94
CA ARG A 73 12.43 1.16 9.87
C ARG A 73 11.24 2.11 9.76
N LEU A 74 10.11 1.65 9.24
CA LEU A 74 8.94 2.51 9.14
C LEU A 74 8.38 2.77 10.54
N LEU A 75 8.18 4.05 10.87
CA LEU A 75 7.68 4.50 12.17
C LEU A 75 6.40 5.33 12.01
N VAL A 76 5.57 5.31 13.04
CA VAL A 76 4.38 6.17 13.12
C VAL A 76 4.82 7.58 13.54
N GLU A 77 5.29 8.35 12.57
CA GLU A 77 5.79 9.70 12.80
C GLU A 77 5.25 10.71 11.79
N LYS A 78 5.44 12.00 12.10
CA LYS A 78 4.91 13.11 11.32
C LYS A 78 5.36 13.08 9.85
N SER A 79 6.59 12.65 9.57
CA SER A 79 7.14 12.58 8.20
C SER A 79 6.33 11.59 7.33
N VAL A 80 6.09 10.38 7.84
CA VAL A 80 5.31 9.31 7.21
C VAL A 80 3.87 9.76 7.01
N ILE A 81 3.21 10.25 8.07
CA ILE A 81 1.82 10.72 8.02
C ILE A 81 1.67 11.88 7.02
N SER A 82 2.57 12.87 7.04
CA SER A 82 2.49 14.02 6.13
C SER A 82 2.70 13.61 4.67
N PHE A 83 3.53 12.59 4.42
CA PHE A 83 3.72 12.05 3.08
C PHE A 83 2.45 11.35 2.59
N ILE A 84 1.84 10.50 3.42
CA ILE A 84 0.57 9.83 3.10
C ILE A 84 -0.53 10.88 2.86
N ASP A 85 -0.64 11.90 3.73
CA ASP A 85 -1.60 13.00 3.57
C ASP A 85 -1.43 13.72 2.21
N LYS A 86 -0.19 13.96 1.78
CA LYS A 86 0.11 14.56 0.47
C LYS A 86 -0.38 13.67 -0.68
N VAL A 87 -0.15 12.36 -0.61
CA VAL A 87 -0.61 11.41 -1.64
C VAL A 87 -2.13 11.32 -1.63
N ILE A 88 -2.77 11.25 -0.47
CA ILE A 88 -4.24 11.27 -0.34
C ILE A 88 -4.81 12.56 -0.94
N TYR A 89 -4.21 13.71 -0.69
CA TYR A 89 -4.65 14.98 -1.28
C TYR A 89 -4.52 14.99 -2.81
N GLU A 90 -3.43 14.45 -3.35
CA GLU A 90 -3.22 14.37 -4.80
C GLU A 90 -4.19 13.39 -5.47
N VAL A 91 -4.43 12.23 -4.85
CA VAL A 91 -5.28 11.16 -5.41
C VAL A 91 -6.77 11.44 -5.18
N ASN A 92 -7.12 12.11 -4.08
CA ASN A 92 -8.49 12.26 -3.60
C ASN A 92 -9.29 10.93 -3.64
N PRO A 93 -8.83 9.90 -2.89
CA PRO A 93 -9.38 8.54 -2.97
C PRO A 93 -10.79 8.41 -2.38
N ASP A 94 -11.63 7.63 -3.06
CA ASP A 94 -12.93 7.14 -2.54
C ASP A 94 -12.75 5.94 -1.61
N GLU A 95 -11.70 5.13 -1.87
CA GLU A 95 -11.31 3.95 -1.11
C GLU A 95 -9.80 3.90 -0.90
N ALA A 96 -9.37 3.44 0.28
CA ALA A 96 -7.99 3.12 0.58
C ALA A 96 -7.84 1.65 0.98
N TYR A 97 -6.72 1.04 0.62
CA TYR A 97 -6.31 -0.32 1.01
C TYR A 97 -4.92 -0.24 1.67
N VAL A 98 -4.71 -0.95 2.77
CA VAL A 98 -3.42 -1.00 3.50
C VAL A 98 -3.22 -2.37 4.15
N ASN A 99 -1.99 -2.76 4.46
CA ASN A 99 -1.70 -3.99 5.23
C ASN A 99 -2.55 -4.08 6.51
N TYR A 100 -2.90 -5.30 6.92
CA TYR A 100 -3.58 -5.57 8.17
C TYR A 100 -2.74 -5.13 9.38
N PHE A 101 -3.41 -4.64 10.42
CA PHE A 101 -2.73 -4.04 11.57
C PHE A 101 -2.16 -5.07 12.56
N ASP A 102 -2.68 -6.30 12.55
CA ASP A 102 -2.15 -7.42 13.33
C ASP A 102 -1.36 -8.34 12.40
N ASP A 103 -0.12 -7.95 12.16
CA ASP A 103 0.80 -8.58 11.22
C ASP A 103 2.11 -8.88 11.93
N THR A 104 2.85 -9.91 11.51
CA THR A 104 4.16 -10.26 12.08
C THR A 104 5.24 -9.23 11.73
N HIS A 105 5.13 -8.53 10.59
CA HIS A 105 6.06 -7.51 10.12
C HIS A 105 5.80 -6.13 10.74
N GLN A 106 6.81 -5.53 11.37
CA GLN A 106 6.66 -4.25 12.08
C GLN A 106 6.30 -3.08 11.17
N ASP A 107 6.82 -3.05 9.94
CA ASP A 107 6.49 -1.98 8.99
C ASP A 107 5.02 -2.03 8.56
N HIS A 108 4.42 -3.22 8.41
CA HIS A 108 3.00 -3.36 8.08
C HIS A 108 2.15 -2.74 9.18
N ARG A 109 2.44 -3.08 10.44
CA ARG A 109 1.75 -2.51 11.62
C ARG A 109 1.92 -1.00 11.71
N ALA A 110 3.14 -0.49 11.51
CA ALA A 110 3.42 0.95 11.54
C ALA A 110 2.70 1.69 10.41
N LEU A 111 2.71 1.13 9.19
CA LEU A 111 2.02 1.69 8.05
C LEU A 111 0.51 1.74 8.27
N ALA A 112 -0.08 0.62 8.72
CA ALA A 112 -1.50 0.53 9.05
C ALA A 112 -1.93 1.63 10.03
N GLN A 113 -1.15 1.85 11.09
CA GLN A 113 -1.42 2.90 12.07
C GLN A 113 -1.25 4.31 11.49
N ALA A 114 -0.23 4.56 10.65
CA ALA A 114 -0.03 5.84 9.98
C ALA A 114 -1.17 6.15 8.98
N VAL A 115 -1.59 5.16 8.19
CA VAL A 115 -2.73 5.29 7.26
C VAL A 115 -4.01 5.56 8.02
N MET A 116 -4.27 4.93 9.16
CA MET A 116 -5.43 5.26 10.01
C MET A 116 -5.46 6.73 10.42
N ALA A 117 -4.30 7.32 10.73
CA ALA A 117 -4.21 8.74 11.04
C ALA A 117 -4.50 9.63 9.83
N SER A 118 -4.07 9.23 8.63
CA SER A 118 -4.23 10.01 7.39
C SER A 118 -5.60 9.87 6.72
N THR A 119 -6.33 8.79 6.99
CA THR A 119 -7.56 8.43 6.26
C THR A 119 -8.87 8.78 6.99
N ARG A 120 -8.81 9.64 8.03
CA ARG A 120 -9.97 10.06 8.86
C ARG A 120 -11.21 10.55 8.10
N TYR A 121 -11.03 11.02 6.87
CA TYR A 121 -12.11 11.56 6.02
C TYR A 121 -12.39 10.71 4.78
N ILE A 122 -11.68 9.59 4.59
CA ILE A 122 -11.97 8.63 3.54
C ILE A 122 -13.08 7.71 4.03
N ARG A 123 -14.12 7.52 3.21
CA ARG A 123 -15.31 6.76 3.62
C ARG A 123 -15.06 5.27 3.78
N ARG A 124 -14.14 4.69 3.00
CA ARG A 124 -13.87 3.25 3.00
C ARG A 124 -12.36 3.03 3.06
N VAL A 125 -11.92 2.40 4.15
CA VAL A 125 -10.54 1.99 4.36
C VAL A 125 -10.57 0.49 4.65
N PHE A 126 -9.92 -0.28 3.80
CA PHE A 126 -9.83 -1.72 3.91
C PHE A 126 -8.43 -2.12 4.33
N PHE A 127 -8.36 -3.12 5.20
CA PHE A 127 -7.11 -3.72 5.65
C PHE A 127 -7.02 -5.08 4.96
N TYR A 128 -6.01 -5.27 4.11
CA TYR A 128 -5.80 -6.56 3.45
C TYR A 128 -4.90 -7.45 4.31
N GLU A 129 -5.27 -8.71 4.42
CA GLU A 129 -4.47 -9.73 5.07
C GLU A 129 -3.60 -10.45 4.03
N ASP A 130 -2.43 -10.90 4.47
CA ASP A 130 -1.47 -11.68 3.71
C ASP A 130 -0.90 -12.82 4.58
N TYR A 131 0.12 -13.53 4.09
CA TYR A 131 0.72 -14.66 4.83
C TYR A 131 1.48 -14.23 6.10
N THR A 132 1.76 -12.94 6.27
CA THR A 132 2.36 -12.36 7.48
C THR A 132 1.33 -11.86 8.48
N SER A 133 0.06 -11.76 8.09
CA SER A 133 -1.04 -11.42 8.98
C SER A 133 -1.24 -12.48 10.06
N SER A 134 -1.42 -12.04 11.30
CA SER A 134 -1.65 -12.90 12.45
C SER A 134 -3.15 -13.23 12.56
N ASN A 135 -3.46 -14.43 13.04
CA ASN A 135 -4.85 -14.91 13.22
C ASN A 135 -5.67 -14.95 11.91
N PHE A 136 -5.01 -15.05 10.76
CA PHE A 136 -5.69 -15.27 9.48
C PHE A 136 -6.33 -16.66 9.46
N GLU A 137 -7.67 -16.70 9.49
CA GLU A 137 -8.48 -17.90 9.37
C GLU A 137 -9.19 -17.87 8.00
N PRO A 138 -8.61 -18.48 6.95
CA PRO A 138 -9.33 -18.66 5.70
C PRO A 138 -10.44 -19.70 5.93
N ASP A 139 -11.68 -19.22 6.00
CA ASP A 139 -12.90 -20.06 6.00
C ASP A 139 -12.91 -21.11 4.87
#